data_AF-R1BDC6-F1
#
_entry.id   AF-R1BDC6-F1
#
_cell.length_a   1.000
_cell.length_b   1.000
_cell.length_c   1.000
_cell.angle_alpha   90.00
_cell.angle_beta   90.00
_cell.angle_gamma   90.00
#
_symmetry.space_group_name_H-M   'P 1'
#
loop_
_entity.id
_entity.type
_entity.pdbx_description
1 polymer ?
#
loop_
_entity_poly.entity_id
_entity_poly.type
_entity_poly.pdbx_seq_one_letter_code
_entity_poly.pdbx_strand_id
1 'polypeptide(L)'
;MEWLKSVHFYRKVPADLTEATLAGGTISLLSSLAMAYLFVSNFRSFLQIETVTSVRLDESQEKKIQINFNVTLHHLPCRFASVDIADVMGTHLQNVSANIVKTRCAAAPS
;
A
#
# COMPACT_ATOMS: atom_id res chain seq x y z
N MET A 1 -3.20 -24.86 -44.55
CA MET A 1 -3.77 -24.33 -43.29
C MET A 1 -4.69 -25.39 -42.69
N GLU A 2 -4.14 -26.51 -42.22
CA GLU A 2 -4.91 -27.67 -41.73
C GLU A 2 -4.98 -27.75 -40.19
N TRP A 3 -4.24 -26.88 -39.48
CA TRP A 3 -4.16 -26.90 -38.01
C TRP A 3 -5.46 -26.47 -37.31
N LEU A 4 -6.25 -25.57 -37.93
CA LEU A 4 -7.50 -25.10 -37.33
C LEU A 4 -8.62 -26.17 -37.30
N LYS A 5 -8.50 -27.23 -38.11
CA LYS A 5 -9.51 -28.31 -38.14
C LYS A 5 -9.47 -29.21 -36.90
N SER A 6 -8.36 -29.24 -36.16
CA SER A 6 -8.20 -30.13 -35.00
C SER A 6 -8.65 -29.52 -33.67
N VAL A 7 -8.98 -28.23 -33.61
CA VAL A 7 -9.34 -27.55 -32.36
C VAL A 7 -10.85 -27.60 -32.08
N HIS A 8 -11.65 -28.14 -33.01
CA HIS A 8 -13.10 -28.28 -32.84
C HIS A 8 -13.45 -29.70 -32.35
N PHE A 9 -13.41 -29.92 -31.03
CA PHE A 9 -13.72 -31.19 -30.37
C PHE A 9 -15.25 -31.40 -30.16
N TYR A 10 -16.07 -31.17 -31.19
CA TYR A 10 -17.51 -31.43 -31.09
C TYR A 10 -18.07 -32.09 -32.36
N ARG A 11 -18.83 -33.18 -32.15
CA ARG A 11 -19.57 -33.90 -33.20
C ARG A 11 -20.47 -32.89 -33.91
N LYS A 12 -20.27 -32.71 -35.22
CA LYS A 12 -21.04 -31.80 -36.07
C LYS A 12 -22.53 -32.05 -35.83
N VAL A 13 -23.20 -31.13 -35.14
CA VAL A 13 -24.65 -31.20 -34.92
C VAL A 13 -25.30 -31.06 -36.30
N PRO A 14 -26.19 -31.98 -36.70
CA PRO A 14 -26.84 -31.89 -38.01
C PRO A 14 -27.62 -30.57 -38.09
N ALA A 15 -27.43 -29.85 -39.20
CA ALA A 15 -27.91 -28.47 -39.41
C ALA A 15 -29.44 -28.31 -39.32
N ASP A 16 -30.18 -29.41 -39.29
CA ASP A 16 -31.64 -29.46 -39.21
C ASP A 16 -32.20 -29.10 -37.81
N LEU A 17 -31.36 -29.12 -36.77
CA LEU A 17 -31.75 -28.78 -35.38
C LEU A 17 -31.20 -27.41 -34.94
N THR A 18 -30.51 -26.69 -35.82
CA THR A 18 -29.91 -25.39 -35.53
C THR A 18 -30.39 -24.38 -36.56
N GLU A 19 -31.68 -24.08 -36.55
CA GLU A 19 -32.16 -22.86 -37.18
C GLU A 19 -31.49 -21.69 -36.45
N ALA A 20 -30.49 -21.09 -37.11
CA ALA A 20 -29.82 -19.88 -36.64
C ALA A 20 -30.85 -18.74 -36.63
N THR A 21 -31.61 -18.64 -35.54
CA THR A 21 -32.49 -17.51 -35.30
C THR A 21 -31.64 -16.25 -35.16
N LEU A 22 -31.90 -15.24 -36.00
CA LEU A 22 -31.18 -13.96 -35.98
C LEU A 22 -31.15 -13.35 -34.57
N ALA A 23 -32.24 -13.51 -33.81
CA ALA A 23 -32.33 -13.09 -32.41
C ALA A 23 -31.43 -13.92 -31.47
N GLY A 24 -31.33 -15.24 -31.66
CA GLY A 24 -30.44 -16.07 -30.86
C GLY A 24 -28.96 -15.75 -31.12
N GLY A 25 -28.60 -15.53 -32.39
CA GLY A 25 -27.24 -15.15 -32.79
C GLY A 25 -26.79 -13.81 -32.21
N THR A 26 -27.66 -12.79 -32.19
CA THR A 26 -27.34 -11.50 -31.58
C THR A 26 -27.18 -11.60 -30.07
N ILE A 27 -28.04 -12.35 -29.38
CA ILE A 27 -27.93 -12.58 -27.93
C ILE A 27 -26.64 -13.34 -27.59
N SER A 28 -26.29 -14.38 -28.35
CA SER A 28 -25.03 -15.12 -28.15
C SER A 28 -23.80 -14.22 -28.38
N LEU A 29 -23.83 -13.35 -29.39
CA LEU A 29 -22.76 -12.40 -29.65
C LEU A 29 -22.61 -11.39 -28.50
N LEU A 30 -23.73 -10.80 -28.05
CA LEU A 30 -23.74 -9.87 -26.92
C LEU A 30 -23.24 -10.54 -25.63
N SER A 31 -23.67 -11.77 -25.36
CA SER A 31 -23.24 -12.54 -24.20
C SER A 31 -21.74 -12.81 -24.24
N SER A 32 -21.20 -13.21 -25.41
CA SER A 32 -19.77 -13.45 -25.58
C SER A 32 -18.93 -12.19 -25.38
N LEU A 33 -19.41 -11.03 -25.86
CA LEU A 33 -18.75 -9.74 -25.67
C LEU A 33 -18.75 -9.32 -24.19
N ALA A 34 -19.87 -9.52 -23.50
CA ALA A 34 -19.98 -9.23 -22.08
C ALA A 34 -19.02 -10.10 -21.25
N MET A 35 -18.97 -11.42 -21.53
CA MET A 35 -18.03 -12.33 -20.87
C MET A 35 -16.56 -11.93 -21.12
N ALA A 36 -16.20 -11.60 -22.37
CA ALA A 36 -14.85 -11.17 -22.70
C ALA A 36 -14.48 -9.85 -22.00
N TYR A 37 -15.41 -8.88 -21.96
CA TYR A 37 -15.20 -7.61 -21.25
C TYR A 37 -14.95 -7.82 -19.76
N LEU A 38 -15.80 -8.62 -19.10
CA LEU A 38 -15.65 -8.94 -17.68
C LEU A 38 -14.35 -9.68 -17.38
N PHE A 39 -13.93 -10.59 -18.27
CA PHE A 39 -12.66 -11.29 -18.11
C PHE A 39 -11.48 -10.31 -18.17
N VAL A 40 -11.45 -9.43 -19.16
CA VAL A 40 -10.37 -8.43 -19.31
C VAL A 40 -10.34 -7.46 -18.14
N SER A 41 -11.49 -7.00 -17.64
CA SER A 41 -11.53 -6.07 -16.50
C SER A 41 -11.03 -6.73 -15.21
N ASN A 42 -11.47 -7.96 -14.92
CA ASN A 42 -11.00 -8.71 -13.76
C ASN A 42 -9.53 -9.06 -13.87
N PHE A 43 -9.06 -9.45 -15.05
CA PHE A 43 -7.66 -9.75 -15.28
C PHE A 43 -6.77 -8.51 -15.08
N ARG A 44 -7.22 -7.34 -15.55
CA ARG A 44 -6.55 -6.06 -15.27
C ARG A 44 -6.55 -5.76 -13.77
N SER A 45 -7.69 -5.90 -13.09
CA SER A 45 -7.79 -5.67 -11.65
C SER A 45 -6.91 -6.63 -10.84
N PHE A 46 -6.75 -7.87 -11.30
CA PHE A 46 -5.87 -8.85 -10.67
C PHE A 46 -4.39 -8.50 -10.84
N LEU A 47 -4.01 -7.93 -11.98
CA LEU A 47 -2.66 -7.43 -12.23
C LEU A 47 -2.40 -6.05 -11.62
N GLN A 48 -3.44 -5.31 -11.26
CA GLN A 48 -3.31 -4.07 -10.53
C GLN A 48 -2.84 -4.38 -9.11
N ILE A 49 -1.61 -3.96 -8.82
CA ILE A 49 -1.04 -4.02 -7.48
C ILE A 49 -1.73 -2.95 -6.65
N GLU A 50 -2.74 -3.36 -5.89
CA GLU A 50 -3.37 -2.50 -4.89
C GLU A 50 -2.39 -2.35 -3.71
N THR A 51 -1.87 -1.14 -3.52
CA THR A 51 -1.02 -0.81 -2.39
C THR A 51 -1.87 -0.69 -1.13
N VAL A 52 -2.25 -1.84 -0.57
CA VAL A 52 -2.93 -1.91 0.72
C VAL A 52 -1.89 -1.54 1.79
N THR A 53 -2.07 -0.38 2.42
CA THR A 53 -1.28 0.03 3.58
C THR A 53 -1.71 -0.84 4.76
N SER A 54 -1.19 -2.06 4.84
CA SER A 54 -1.42 -2.89 6.01
C SER A 54 -0.54 -2.38 7.14
N VAL A 55 -1.16 -1.90 8.22
CA VAL A 55 -0.48 -1.65 9.49
C VAL A 55 -0.04 -3.01 10.03
N ARG A 56 1.20 -3.40 9.70
CA ARG A 56 1.84 -4.58 10.28
C ARG A 56 2.47 -4.17 11.60
N LEU A 57 2.27 -4.99 12.62
CA LEU A 57 3.04 -4.86 13.86
C LEU A 57 4.49 -5.14 13.47
N ASP A 58 5.36 -4.13 13.54
CA ASP A 58 6.79 -4.33 13.29
C ASP A 58 7.32 -5.34 14.32
N GLU A 59 7.59 -6.56 13.87
CA GLU A 59 8.28 -7.61 14.66
C GLU A 59 9.77 -7.29 14.86
N SER A 60 10.23 -6.14 14.36
CA SER A 60 11.54 -5.57 14.70
C SER A 60 11.49 -5.09 16.15
N GLN A 61 11.66 -6.02 17.09
CA GLN A 61 11.96 -5.68 18.48
C GLN A 61 13.06 -4.60 18.53
N GLU A 62 12.73 -3.50 19.21
CA GLU A 62 13.67 -2.51 19.74
C GLU A 62 14.39 -1.56 18.75
N LYS A 63 13.71 -1.03 17.74
CA LYS A 63 14.24 0.19 17.09
C LYS A 63 13.92 1.42 17.92
N LYS A 64 14.86 1.79 18.82
CA LYS A 64 14.89 3.13 19.41
C LYS A 64 14.98 4.17 18.29
N ILE A 65 13.98 5.03 18.18
CA ILE A 65 13.95 6.10 17.19
C ILE A 65 14.98 7.16 17.60
N GLN A 66 15.88 7.52 16.67
CA GLN A 66 16.86 8.58 16.89
C GLN A 66 16.19 9.94 16.66
N ILE A 67 16.08 10.75 17.71
CA ILE A 67 15.52 12.10 17.66
C ILE A 67 16.67 13.11 17.73
N ASN A 68 16.88 13.86 16.65
CA ASN A 68 17.85 14.95 16.61
C ASN A 68 17.11 16.29 16.73
N PHE A 69 17.42 17.09 17.74
CA PHE A 69 16.83 18.40 17.94
C PHE A 69 17.89 19.44 18.33
N ASN A 70 17.66 20.69 17.94
CA ASN A 70 18.49 21.85 18.32
C ASN A 70 17.55 22.93 18.84
N VAL A 71 17.67 23.28 20.12
CA VAL A 71 16.81 24.25 20.80
C VAL A 71 17.64 25.22 21.62
N THR A 72 17.28 26.51 21.57
CA THR A 72 17.97 27.60 22.27
C THR A 72 17.04 28.25 23.29
N LEU A 73 17.48 28.36 24.55
CA LEU A 73 16.70 28.91 25.65
C LEU A 73 17.42 30.14 26.21
N HIS A 74 16.95 31.35 25.88
CA HIS A 74 17.63 32.60 26.28
C HIS A 74 17.49 32.95 27.77
N HIS A 75 16.37 32.58 28.40
CA HIS A 75 16.07 32.91 29.79
C HIS A 75 16.30 31.75 30.77
N LEU A 76 16.84 30.61 30.30
CA LEU A 76 17.10 29.44 31.14
C LEU A 76 18.60 29.13 31.20
N PRO A 77 19.26 29.20 32.36
CA PRO A 77 20.66 28.83 32.46
C PRO A 77 20.83 27.30 32.33
N CYS A 78 21.90 26.87 31.67
CA CYS A 78 22.14 25.46 31.34
C CYS A 78 22.14 24.52 32.57
N ARG A 79 22.40 25.03 33.77
CA ARG A 79 22.41 24.25 35.03
C ARG A 79 21.02 23.77 35.45
N PHE A 80 19.96 24.49 35.07
CA PHE A 80 18.58 24.14 35.40
C PHE A 80 17.82 23.50 34.23
N ALA A 81 18.46 23.34 33.07
CA ALA A 81 17.86 22.66 31.94
C ALA A 81 17.92 21.13 32.15
N SER A 82 16.78 20.46 32.24
CA SER A 82 16.63 19.01 32.16
C SER A 82 15.98 18.60 30.84
N VAL A 83 16.24 17.38 30.40
CA VAL A 83 15.58 16.79 29.22
C VAL A 83 14.94 15.49 29.69
N ASP A 84 13.63 15.40 29.50
CA ASP A 84 12.82 14.27 29.93
C ASP A 84 12.15 13.64 28.70
N ILE A 85 12.17 12.31 28.62
CA ILE A 85 11.54 11.54 27.55
C ILE A 85 10.28 10.89 28.15
N ALA A 86 9.13 11.16 27.54
CA ALA A 86 7.86 10.54 27.90
C ALA A 86 7.28 9.85 26.66
N ASP A 87 6.98 8.56 26.79
CA ASP A 87 6.32 7.76 25.77
C ASP A 87 4.89 7.40 26.22
N VAL A 88 3.96 7.28 25.28
CA VAL A 88 2.58 6.78 25.51
C VAL A 88 2.57 5.36 26.05
N MET A 89 3.66 4.61 25.84
CA MET A 89 3.91 3.28 26.41
C MET A 89 4.30 3.31 27.90
N GLY A 90 4.30 4.48 28.55
CA GLY A 90 4.56 4.62 29.99
C GLY A 90 6.06 4.64 30.37
N THR A 91 6.96 4.73 29.38
CA THR A 91 8.38 4.92 29.64
C THR A 91 8.64 6.40 29.91
N HIS A 92 9.09 6.71 31.13
CA HIS A 92 9.49 8.05 31.54
C HIS A 92 10.95 8.05 31.96
N LEU A 93 11.82 8.61 31.13
CA LEU A 93 13.23 8.82 31.48
C LEU A 93 13.41 10.29 31.82
N GLN A 94 13.69 10.56 33.09
CA GLN A 94 13.96 11.92 33.57
C GLN A 94 15.47 12.21 33.56
N ASN A 95 15.84 13.46 33.33
CA ASN A 95 17.23 13.93 33.36
C ASN A 95 18.17 13.13 32.44
N VAL A 96 17.75 12.88 31.20
CA VAL A 96 18.61 12.24 30.21
C VAL A 96 19.77 13.17 29.88
N SER A 97 21.01 12.69 30.07
CA SER A 97 22.24 13.42 29.74
C SER A 97 23.10 12.70 28.69
N ALA A 98 22.71 11.50 28.27
CA ALA A 98 23.43 10.74 27.24
C ALA A 98 23.22 11.42 25.88
N ASN A 99 24.31 11.71 25.17
CA ASN A 99 24.30 12.35 23.84
C ASN A 99 23.68 13.76 23.77
N ILE A 100 23.56 14.48 24.90
CA ILE A 100 23.04 15.85 24.94
C ILE A 100 24.16 16.80 25.32
N VAL A 101 24.49 17.74 24.44
CA VAL A 101 25.49 18.79 24.69
C VAL A 101 24.77 20.10 25.01
N LYS A 102 25.04 20.65 26.20
CA LYS A 102 24.47 21.93 26.65
C LYS A 102 25.54 23.01 26.54
N THR A 103 25.36 23.94 25.60
CA THR A 103 26.24 25.09 25.44
C THR A 103 25.53 26.36 25.87
N ARG A 104 26.28 27.33 26.42
CA ARG A 104 25.72 28.66 26.71
C ARG A 104 25.44 29.35 25.39
N CYS A 105 24.21 29.85 25.22
CA CYS A 105 23.89 30.71 24.09
C CYS A 105 24.67 32.03 24.23
N ALA A 106 25.33 32.48 23.16
CA ALA A 106 25.85 33.84 23.11
C ALA A 106 24.68 34.82 23.28
N ALA A 107 24.92 35.96 23.92
CA ALA A 107 23.90 36.99 24.06
C ALA A 107 23.37 37.36 22.67
N ALA A 108 22.04 37.28 22.49
CA ALA A 108 21.43 37.83 21.29
C ALA A 108 21.68 39.35 21.28
N PRO A 109 22.15 39.93 20.16
CA PRO A 109 22.19 41.37 20.04
C PRO A 109 20.75 41.91 20.14
N SER A 110 20.54 42.84 21.06
CA SER A 110 19.30 43.60 21.25
C SER A 110 19.03 44.52 20.07
#